data_AF-A0A1I0GRI3-F1
#
_entry.id   AF-A0A1I0GRI3-F1
#
_cell.length_a   1.000
_cell.length_b   1.000
_cell.length_c   1.000
_cell.angle_alpha   90.00
_cell.angle_beta   90.00
_cell.angle_gamma   90.00
#
_symmetry.space_group_name_H-M   'P 1'
#
loop_
_entity.id
_entity.type
_entity.pdbx_description
1 polymer ?
#
loop_
_entity_poly.entity_id
_entity_poly.type
_entity_poly.pdbx_seq_one_letter_code
_entity_poly.pdbx_strand_id
1 'polypeptide(L)'
;MAQDEHISRRRMLQLTGVAASTALVAGCGGGGGNGGNGGNGGGGGGIEIEPGTAIEFDGQTSGWEGIAPSAIEGEVNPTLILQEGETYEIGWTTGDGAEHNIEIRDESDEVIDDLATEVVTEPQDQWLEFEASREMTTYICQVHPTTMIGDIGWVEDGGGGGGGGNETGNETGNETGNETDGNMTG
;
A
#
# COMPACT_ATOMS: atom_id res chain seq x y z
N MET A 1 18.07 48.56 -13.20
CA MET A 1 18.36 48.14 -11.82
C MET A 1 17.33 48.79 -10.91
N ALA A 2 16.32 48.01 -10.51
CA ALA A 2 15.43 48.30 -9.39
C ALA A 2 14.97 46.93 -8.88
N GLN A 3 15.75 46.39 -7.96
CA GLN A 3 15.29 45.42 -6.96
C GLN A 3 14.48 46.24 -5.94
N ASP A 4 13.52 45.76 -5.16
CA ASP A 4 13.22 44.45 -4.63
C ASP A 4 11.92 44.67 -3.84
N GLU A 5 10.76 44.07 -4.15
CA GLU A 5 9.60 44.06 -3.24
C GLU A 5 8.68 42.88 -3.56
N HIS A 6 8.98 41.69 -3.05
CA HIS A 6 7.98 40.62 -2.92
C HIS A 6 7.98 40.05 -1.50
N ILE A 7 7.26 40.79 -0.64
CA ILE A 7 6.48 40.37 0.52
C ILE A 7 6.81 38.97 1.08
N SER A 8 7.66 38.96 2.11
CA SER A 8 7.90 37.81 2.99
C SER A 8 6.61 37.43 3.73
N ARG A 9 5.99 36.30 3.36
CA ARG A 9 4.84 35.73 4.08
C ARG A 9 5.32 34.94 5.30
N ARG A 10 5.81 35.66 6.32
CA ARG A 10 6.10 35.07 7.63
C ARG A 10 4.78 34.87 8.37
N ARG A 11 4.19 33.67 8.24
CA ARG A 11 3.09 33.20 9.09
C ARG A 11 3.61 33.02 10.51
N MET A 12 3.35 34.01 11.35
CA MET A 12 3.53 33.93 12.80
C MET A 12 2.20 33.51 13.42
N LEU A 13 2.05 32.24 13.77
CA LEU A 13 1.09 31.83 14.78
C LEU A 13 1.85 31.37 16.02
N GLN A 14 1.78 32.23 17.01
CA GLN A 14 2.29 32.07 18.36
C GLN A 14 1.10 31.62 19.22
N LEU A 15 1.09 30.37 19.66
CA LEU A 15 0.11 29.86 20.61
C LEU A 15 0.86 29.21 21.79
N THR A 16 1.17 30.06 22.76
CA THR A 16 1.64 29.69 24.10
C THR A 16 0.50 29.09 24.91
N GLY A 17 0.77 27.97 25.58
CA GLY A 17 -0.23 27.04 26.10
C GLY A 17 -0.72 27.25 27.53
N VAL A 18 -1.31 26.19 28.09
CA VAL A 18 -1.47 25.95 29.53
C VAL A 18 -1.37 24.44 29.77
N ALA A 19 -0.40 24.02 30.57
CA ALA A 19 -0.32 22.68 31.14
C ALA A 19 -1.27 22.59 32.36
N ALA A 20 -2.14 21.58 32.38
CA ALA A 20 -2.88 21.18 33.57
C ALA A 20 -2.53 19.72 33.88
N SER A 21 -1.74 19.55 34.94
CA SER A 21 -1.29 18.28 35.50
C SER A 21 -2.27 17.72 36.54
N THR A 22 -2.13 16.42 36.83
CA THR A 22 -2.81 15.53 37.82
C THR A 22 -3.95 14.69 37.21
N ALA A 23 -4.02 13.36 37.39
CA ALA A 23 -3.63 12.54 38.54
C ALA A 23 -2.85 11.25 38.16
N LEU A 24 -1.87 10.92 39.01
CA LEU A 24 -1.16 9.66 39.00
C LEU A 24 -2.03 8.57 39.64
N VAL A 25 -2.57 7.65 38.85
CA VAL A 25 -3.05 6.37 39.38
C VAL A 25 -1.87 5.41 39.41
N ALA A 26 -1.37 5.16 40.63
CA ALA A 26 -0.41 4.11 40.91
C ALA A 26 -1.09 2.74 40.80
N GLY A 27 -1.09 2.16 39.60
CA GLY A 27 -1.42 0.75 39.36
C GLY A 27 -0.13 -0.08 39.37
N CYS A 28 0.25 -0.59 40.53
CA CYS A 28 1.28 -1.62 40.67
C CYS A 28 0.70 -2.96 40.22
N GLY A 29 1.21 -3.53 39.14
CA GLY A 29 0.82 -4.87 38.70
C GLY A 29 1.65 -5.39 37.53
N GLY A 30 2.75 -6.08 37.85
CA GLY A 30 3.30 -7.15 37.01
C GLY A 30 4.36 -6.75 35.99
N GLY A 31 5.62 -7.02 36.32
CA GLY A 31 6.73 -6.98 35.38
C GLY A 31 6.68 -8.13 34.37
N GLY A 32 7.22 -7.87 33.18
CA GLY A 32 7.40 -8.84 32.10
C GLY A 32 8.00 -8.16 30.88
N GLY A 33 9.30 -7.84 30.95
CA GLY A 33 10.04 -7.40 29.77
C GLY A 33 10.27 -8.59 28.85
N ASN A 34 9.65 -8.58 27.68
CA ASN A 34 10.04 -9.44 26.57
C ASN A 34 10.20 -8.58 25.33
N GLY A 35 11.44 -8.15 25.07
CA GLY A 35 11.85 -7.62 23.78
C GLY A 35 11.77 -8.73 22.75
N GLY A 36 10.77 -8.64 21.89
CA GLY A 36 10.63 -9.44 20.68
C GLY A 36 10.20 -8.52 19.56
N ASN A 37 11.18 -7.99 18.83
CA ASN A 37 10.98 -7.34 17.54
C ASN A 37 10.62 -8.44 16.53
N GLY A 38 9.35 -8.83 16.52
CA GLY A 38 8.77 -9.64 15.45
C GLY A 38 8.00 -8.68 14.54
N GLY A 39 8.51 -8.46 13.33
CA GLY A 39 7.82 -7.69 12.31
C GLY A 39 6.41 -8.23 12.15
N ASN A 40 5.44 -7.34 12.34
CA ASN A 40 4.05 -7.58 12.00
C ASN A 40 4.00 -7.67 10.48
N GLY A 41 4.19 -8.86 9.93
CA GLY A 41 3.96 -9.13 8.50
C GLY A 41 2.55 -8.68 8.18
N GLY A 42 2.45 -7.61 7.40
CA GLY A 42 1.26 -6.81 7.19
C GLY A 42 0.10 -7.63 6.67
N GLY A 43 -0.78 -8.06 7.57
CA GLY A 43 -2.18 -8.27 7.25
C GLY A 43 -2.84 -6.90 7.18
N GLY A 44 -2.56 -6.14 6.12
CA GLY A 44 -3.10 -4.81 5.93
C GLY A 44 -4.39 -4.90 5.14
N GLY A 45 -5.52 -4.55 5.76
CA GLY A 45 -6.64 -4.04 4.97
C GLY A 45 -6.14 -2.84 4.17
N GLY A 46 -6.60 -2.68 2.93
CA GLY A 46 -6.10 -1.62 2.08
C GLY A 46 -6.31 -0.22 2.65
N ILE A 47 -5.61 0.74 2.07
CA ILE A 47 -5.57 2.13 2.51
C ILE A 47 -6.52 2.92 1.61
N GLU A 48 -7.55 3.51 2.22
CA GLU A 48 -8.49 4.39 1.51
C GLU A 48 -7.80 5.67 1.06
N ILE A 49 -7.92 5.98 -0.22
CA ILE A 49 -7.35 7.16 -0.85
C ILE A 49 -8.49 8.13 -1.17
N GLU A 50 -8.33 9.37 -0.72
CA GLU A 50 -9.30 10.44 -1.00
C GLU A 50 -9.34 10.75 -2.51
N PRO A 51 -10.52 10.92 -3.12
CA PRO A 51 -10.65 11.37 -4.51
C PRO A 51 -9.83 12.61 -4.85
N GLY A 52 -9.24 12.63 -6.04
CA GLY A 52 -8.39 13.74 -6.52
C GLY A 52 -7.01 13.80 -5.89
N THR A 53 -6.59 12.74 -5.19
CA THR A 53 -5.25 12.64 -4.59
C THR A 53 -4.21 12.17 -5.61
N ALA A 54 -3.02 12.76 -5.54
CA ALA A 54 -1.83 12.26 -6.21
C ALA A 54 -1.14 11.22 -5.31
N ILE A 55 -0.97 10.01 -5.86
CA ILE A 55 -0.35 8.86 -5.24
C ILE A 55 1.09 8.78 -5.76
N GLU A 56 2.04 9.06 -4.88
CA GLU A 56 3.46 9.18 -5.19
C GLU A 56 4.25 8.02 -4.56
N PHE A 57 5.09 7.38 -5.36
CA PHE A 57 5.97 6.29 -4.93
C PHE A 57 7.46 6.59 -5.11
N ASP A 58 8.28 5.93 -4.30
CA ASP A 58 9.69 5.63 -4.55
C ASP A 58 9.80 4.27 -5.26
N GLY A 59 10.38 4.28 -6.45
CA GLY A 59 10.54 3.11 -7.32
C GLY A 59 11.75 2.28 -6.94
N GLN A 60 11.54 1.26 -6.10
CA GLN A 60 12.59 0.35 -5.67
C GLN A 60 12.35 -1.03 -6.28
N THR A 61 13.41 -1.71 -6.73
CA THR A 61 13.32 -3.10 -7.22
C THR A 61 12.72 -4.07 -6.20
N SER A 62 12.71 -3.72 -4.90
CA SER A 62 12.05 -4.48 -3.83
C SER A 62 10.53 -4.22 -3.70
N GLY A 63 9.99 -3.17 -4.34
CA GLY A 63 8.59 -2.78 -4.29
C GLY A 63 8.39 -1.27 -4.45
N TRP A 64 7.14 -0.86 -4.63
CA TRP A 64 6.72 0.54 -4.59
C TRP A 64 6.61 1.01 -3.14
N GLU A 65 7.53 1.87 -2.69
CA GLU A 65 7.46 2.45 -1.35
C GLU A 65 6.68 3.78 -1.40
N GLY A 66 5.62 3.92 -0.62
CA GLY A 66 4.78 5.11 -0.66
C GLY A 66 5.49 6.37 -0.13
N ILE A 67 5.28 7.50 -0.80
CA ILE A 67 5.74 8.84 -0.41
C ILE A 67 4.55 9.72 -0.05
N ALA A 68 3.53 9.75 -0.91
CA ALA A 68 2.32 10.55 -0.71
C ALA A 68 1.08 9.79 -1.23
N PRO A 69 -0.10 9.94 -0.61
CA PRO A 69 -0.38 10.72 0.60
C PRO A 69 0.32 10.16 1.84
N SER A 70 0.36 10.93 2.94
CA SER A 70 1.00 10.48 4.19
C SER A 70 0.41 9.19 4.77
N ALA A 71 -0.78 8.77 4.29
CA ALA A 71 -1.40 7.51 4.67
C ALA A 71 -0.64 6.28 4.14
N ILE A 72 0.13 6.41 3.05
CA ILE A 72 0.93 5.33 2.46
C ILE A 72 2.44 5.48 2.71
N GLU A 73 2.87 6.52 3.43
CA GLU A 73 4.29 6.84 3.62
C GLU A 73 5.05 5.67 4.28
N GLY A 74 6.04 5.13 3.57
CA GLY A 74 6.87 4.00 4.02
C GLY A 74 6.22 2.62 3.89
N GLU A 75 4.98 2.53 3.41
CA GLU A 75 4.34 1.25 3.08
C GLU A 75 4.85 0.73 1.74
N VAL A 76 5.12 -0.58 1.66
CA VAL A 76 5.63 -1.22 0.44
C VAL A 76 4.50 -1.97 -0.25
N ASN A 77 4.24 -1.63 -1.52
CA ASN A 77 3.13 -2.14 -2.33
C ASN A 77 1.77 -2.05 -1.62
N PRO A 78 1.38 -0.87 -1.08
CA PRO A 78 0.12 -0.73 -0.36
C PRO A 78 -1.09 -1.04 -1.24
N THR A 79 -2.02 -1.86 -0.77
CA THR A 79 -3.32 -1.97 -1.44
C THR A 79 -4.04 -0.63 -1.39
N LEU A 80 -4.37 -0.06 -2.55
CA LEU A 80 -5.04 1.24 -2.68
C LEU A 80 -6.55 1.03 -2.76
N ILE A 81 -7.30 1.51 -1.78
CA ILE A 81 -8.77 1.44 -1.78
C ILE A 81 -9.31 2.72 -2.38
N LEU A 82 -9.92 2.61 -3.57
CA LEU A 82 -10.40 3.72 -4.37
C LEU A 82 -11.93 3.74 -4.43
N GLN A 83 -12.48 4.92 -4.73
CA GLN A 83 -13.88 5.08 -5.06
C GLN A 83 -14.09 5.05 -6.58
N GLU A 84 -15.02 4.22 -7.05
CA GLU A 84 -15.38 4.10 -8.48
C GLU A 84 -15.91 5.44 -9.04
N GLY A 85 -15.47 5.79 -10.25
CA GLY A 85 -15.88 6.98 -10.99
C GLY A 85 -15.18 8.28 -10.53
N GLU A 86 -14.29 8.20 -9.55
CA GLU A 86 -13.49 9.32 -9.08
C GLU A 86 -12.12 9.35 -9.78
N THR A 87 -11.53 10.53 -9.89
CA THR A 87 -10.23 10.73 -10.56
C THR A 87 -9.08 10.70 -9.57
N TYR A 88 -7.96 10.10 -9.98
CA TYR A 88 -6.72 10.03 -9.21
C TYR A 88 -5.52 10.27 -10.13
N GLU A 89 -4.39 10.64 -9.53
CA GLU A 89 -3.09 10.61 -10.19
C GLU A 89 -2.20 9.57 -9.51
N ILE A 90 -1.44 8.79 -10.26
CA ILE A 90 -0.47 7.82 -9.74
C ILE A 90 0.86 7.99 -10.46
N GLY A 91 1.96 7.98 -9.72
CA GLY A 91 3.29 8.22 -10.29
C GLY A 91 4.42 7.90 -9.33
N TRP A 92 5.64 8.05 -9.85
CA TRP A 92 6.87 7.87 -9.09
C TRP A 92 7.88 8.97 -9.42
N THR A 93 8.63 9.41 -8.41
CA THR A 93 9.50 10.60 -8.52
C THR A 93 10.93 10.35 -8.05
N THR A 94 11.17 9.25 -7.35
CA THR A 94 12.49 8.79 -6.89
C THR A 94 12.61 7.30 -7.21
N GLY A 95 13.82 6.79 -7.38
CA GLY A 95 14.04 5.34 -7.52
C GLY A 95 15.48 4.92 -7.32
N ASP A 96 15.70 3.60 -7.35
CA ASP A 96 17.00 2.96 -7.08
C ASP A 96 18.00 2.96 -8.24
N GLY A 97 17.63 3.58 -9.37
CA GLY A 97 18.45 3.61 -10.59
C GLY A 97 18.35 2.36 -11.45
N ALA A 98 17.36 1.49 -11.22
CA ALA A 98 16.90 0.51 -12.21
C ALA A 98 15.80 1.10 -13.13
N GLU A 99 15.46 0.39 -14.20
CA GLU A 99 14.36 0.78 -15.10
C GLU A 99 13.01 0.44 -14.48
N HIS A 100 12.12 1.43 -14.42
CA HIS A 100 10.77 1.27 -13.87
C HIS A 100 9.73 1.95 -14.78
N ASN A 101 8.50 1.47 -14.64
CA ASN A 101 7.29 2.11 -15.15
C ASN A 101 6.12 1.74 -14.24
N ILE A 102 5.01 2.46 -14.34
CA ILE A 102 3.75 2.08 -13.71
C ILE A 102 2.75 1.72 -14.81
N GLU A 103 2.12 0.57 -14.68
CA GLU A 103 0.96 0.14 -15.46
C GLU A 103 -0.22 -0.13 -14.54
N ILE A 104 -1.42 0.22 -14.98
CA ILE A 104 -2.68 -0.19 -14.34
C ILE A 104 -3.27 -1.33 -15.16
N ARG A 105 -3.50 -2.47 -14.52
CA ARG A 105 -3.96 -3.70 -15.18
C ARG A 105 -5.26 -4.26 -14.64
N ASP A 106 -5.94 -5.00 -15.49
CA ASP A 106 -7.16 -5.75 -15.17
C ASP A 106 -6.87 -7.15 -14.61
N GLU A 107 -7.93 -7.91 -14.30
CA GLU A 107 -7.83 -9.28 -13.76
C GLU A 107 -7.20 -10.29 -14.74
N SER A 108 -7.14 -9.96 -16.03
CA SER A 108 -6.53 -10.76 -17.08
C SER A 108 -5.07 -10.39 -17.35
N ASP A 109 -4.50 -9.49 -16.53
CA ASP A 109 -3.13 -8.94 -16.67
C ASP A 109 -2.97 -8.08 -17.94
N GLU A 110 -4.06 -7.50 -18.46
CA GLU A 110 -4.04 -6.57 -19.59
C GLU A 110 -4.02 -5.12 -19.11
N VAL A 111 -3.27 -4.25 -19.81
CA VAL A 111 -3.21 -2.82 -19.50
C VAL A 111 -4.52 -2.15 -19.90
N ILE A 112 -5.13 -1.41 -18.97
CA ILE A 112 -6.39 -0.70 -19.20
C ILE A 112 -6.12 0.62 -19.92
N ASP A 113 -6.80 0.89 -21.03
CA ASP A 113 -6.81 2.18 -21.74
C ASP A 113 -5.44 2.86 -21.92
N ASP A 114 -4.39 2.08 -22.20
CA ASP A 114 -3.00 2.55 -22.31
C ASP A 114 -2.48 3.28 -21.04
N LEU A 115 -3.02 2.98 -19.86
CA LEU A 115 -2.58 3.48 -18.56
C LEU A 115 -1.23 2.88 -18.16
N ALA A 116 -0.19 3.36 -18.84
CA ALA A 116 1.19 2.95 -18.68
C ALA A 116 2.12 4.17 -18.79
N THR A 117 3.04 4.34 -17.84
CA THR A 117 4.14 5.28 -17.99
C THR A 117 5.24 4.70 -18.87
N GLU A 118 6.15 5.54 -19.35
CA GLU A 118 7.34 5.08 -20.07
C GLU A 118 8.28 4.29 -19.15
N VAL A 119 8.99 3.31 -19.71
CA VAL A 119 10.05 2.60 -18.98
C VAL A 119 11.31 3.46 -18.98
N VAL A 120 11.68 3.98 -17.80
CA VAL A 120 12.83 4.87 -17.63
C VAL A 120 13.63 4.54 -16.37
N THR A 121 14.93 4.86 -16.38
CA THR A 121 15.80 4.71 -15.19
C THR A 121 15.69 5.87 -14.21
N GLU A 122 15.47 7.08 -14.73
CA GLU A 122 15.37 8.30 -13.94
C GLU A 122 13.98 8.91 -14.19
N PRO A 123 13.12 9.01 -13.16
CA PRO A 123 11.76 9.48 -13.34
C PRO A 123 11.74 10.96 -13.71
N GLN A 124 11.20 11.25 -14.88
CA GLN A 124 10.80 12.59 -15.32
C GLN A 124 9.40 12.45 -15.91
N ASP A 125 8.46 13.25 -15.41
CA ASP A 125 7.06 13.25 -15.86
C ASP A 125 6.40 11.86 -15.85
N GLN A 126 6.73 11.01 -14.86
CA GLN A 126 6.22 9.65 -14.72
C GLN A 126 4.91 9.62 -13.91
N TRP A 127 3.85 10.16 -14.51
CA TRP A 127 2.53 10.28 -13.89
C TRP A 127 1.42 9.84 -14.84
N LEU A 128 0.40 9.20 -14.29
CA LEU A 128 -0.85 8.86 -14.96
C LEU A 128 -2.01 9.55 -14.22
N GLU A 129 -2.90 10.19 -14.97
CA GLU A 129 -4.23 10.59 -14.48
C GLU A 129 -5.24 9.56 -14.98
N PHE A 130 -6.11 9.07 -14.10
CA PHE A 130 -7.11 8.07 -14.46
C PHE A 130 -8.42 8.23 -13.67
N GLU A 131 -9.53 7.81 -14.28
CA GLU A 131 -10.81 7.63 -13.59
C GLU A 131 -10.88 6.19 -13.08
N ALA A 132 -11.08 6.00 -11.78
CA ALA A 132 -11.06 4.67 -11.18
C ALA A 132 -12.29 3.85 -11.63
N SER A 133 -12.05 2.70 -12.26
CA SER A 133 -13.08 1.77 -12.72
C SER A 133 -12.88 0.38 -12.12
N ARG A 134 -13.97 -0.37 -11.88
CA ARG A 134 -13.89 -1.73 -11.29
C ARG A 134 -13.11 -2.77 -12.10
N GLU A 135 -12.71 -2.43 -13.32
CA GLU A 135 -11.83 -3.27 -14.14
C GLU A 135 -10.39 -3.24 -13.62
N MET A 136 -9.99 -2.16 -12.93
CA MET A 136 -8.66 -2.00 -12.36
C MET A 136 -8.45 -2.92 -11.17
N THR A 137 -7.36 -3.70 -11.20
CA THR A 137 -7.06 -4.67 -10.13
C THR A 137 -5.68 -4.47 -9.54
N THR A 138 -4.70 -4.04 -10.34
CA THR A 138 -3.31 -3.91 -9.88
C THR A 138 -2.63 -2.70 -10.51
N TYR A 139 -1.65 -2.17 -9.79
CA TYR A 139 -0.63 -1.28 -10.33
C TYR A 139 0.73 -1.97 -10.25
N ILE A 140 1.48 -1.99 -11.35
CA ILE A 140 2.64 -2.87 -11.51
C ILE A 140 3.76 -2.23 -12.33
N CYS A 141 5.01 -2.64 -12.07
CA CYS A 141 6.12 -2.42 -12.98
C CYS A 141 6.29 -3.61 -13.94
N GLN A 142 6.30 -3.36 -15.25
CA GLN A 142 6.49 -4.41 -16.25
C GLN A 142 7.87 -5.09 -16.16
N VAL A 143 8.88 -4.35 -15.70
CA VAL A 143 10.28 -4.82 -15.61
C VAL A 143 10.45 -5.71 -14.37
N HIS A 144 9.73 -5.40 -13.30
CA HIS A 144 9.84 -6.07 -12.00
C HIS A 144 8.48 -6.62 -11.50
N PRO A 145 7.79 -7.46 -12.29
CA PRO A 145 6.39 -7.83 -12.04
C PRO A 145 6.18 -8.71 -10.80
N THR A 146 7.25 -9.29 -10.25
CA THR A 146 7.18 -10.16 -9.06
C THR A 146 7.32 -9.40 -7.75
N THR A 147 7.87 -8.19 -7.77
CA THR A 147 8.23 -7.44 -6.56
C THR A 147 7.58 -6.07 -6.51
N MET A 148 7.36 -5.43 -7.66
CA MET A 148 6.77 -4.10 -7.77
C MET A 148 5.34 -4.21 -8.29
N ILE A 149 4.48 -4.76 -7.45
CA ILE A 149 3.06 -4.99 -7.72
C ILE A 149 2.27 -4.69 -6.45
N GLY A 150 1.24 -3.84 -6.57
CA GLY A 150 0.28 -3.61 -5.50
C GLY A 150 -1.16 -3.70 -6.01
N ASP A 151 -2.07 -4.00 -5.10
CA ASP A 151 -3.48 -4.23 -5.41
C ASP A 151 -4.29 -2.93 -5.40
N ILE A 152 -5.35 -2.89 -6.22
CA ILE A 152 -6.38 -1.86 -6.21
C ILE A 152 -7.68 -2.51 -5.69
N GLY A 153 -8.21 -1.97 -4.60
CA GLY A 153 -9.49 -2.34 -4.03
C GLY A 153 -10.49 -1.19 -4.06
N TRP A 154 -11.69 -1.45 -3.55
CA TRP A 154 -12.83 -0.54 -3.72
C TRP A 154 -13.45 -0.17 -2.39
N VAL A 155 -13.86 1.09 -2.25
CA VAL A 155 -14.70 1.51 -1.12
C VAL A 155 -16.02 0.73 -1.21
N GLU A 156 -16.26 -0.11 -0.21
CA GLU A 156 -17.49 -0.89 -0.11
C GLU A 156 -18.64 0.03 0.31
N ASP A 157 -19.71 0.08 -0.50
CA ASP A 157 -20.94 0.79 -0.13
C ASP A 157 -21.65 -0.01 0.97
N GLY A 158 -21.30 0.27 2.23
CA GLY A 158 -22.02 -0.13 3.45
C GLY A 158 -22.80 -1.45 3.37
N GLY A 159 -22.12 -2.56 3.04
CA GLY A 159 -22.80 -3.77 2.58
C GLY A 159 -22.07 -5.08 2.83
N GLY A 160 -21.30 -5.19 3.91
CA GLY A 160 -21.00 -6.47 4.60
C GLY A 160 -20.47 -7.65 3.77
N GLY A 161 -19.14 -7.77 3.72
CA GLY A 161 -18.44 -9.03 3.94
C GLY A 161 -18.24 -9.97 2.74
N GLY A 162 -16.98 -10.10 2.32
CA GLY A 162 -16.52 -11.20 1.49
C GLY A 162 -15.02 -11.13 1.26
N GLY A 163 -14.24 -11.75 2.14
CA GLY A 163 -12.78 -11.73 2.09
C GLY A 163 -12.22 -12.27 0.77
N GLY A 164 -11.36 -11.48 0.14
CA GLY A 164 -10.42 -11.92 -0.89
C GLY A 164 -9.40 -12.86 -0.26
N GLY A 165 -9.75 -14.14 -0.21
CA GLY A 165 -8.84 -15.20 0.17
C GLY A 165 -7.85 -15.45 -0.97
N ASN A 166 -6.65 -14.93 -0.77
CA ASN A 166 -5.41 -15.33 -1.44
C ASN A 166 -5.35 -16.85 -1.71
N GLU A 167 -5.45 -17.24 -2.98
CA GLU A 167 -5.18 -18.60 -3.46
C GLU A 167 -3.65 -18.85 -3.45
N THR A 168 -3.03 -18.87 -2.28
CA THR A 168 -1.73 -19.53 -2.12
C THR A 168 -1.95 -21.03 -2.13
N GLY A 169 -1.83 -21.63 -3.31
CA GLY A 169 -1.72 -23.07 -3.49
C GLY A 169 -0.52 -23.63 -2.73
N ASN A 170 -0.79 -24.19 -1.54
CA ASN A 170 0.15 -25.01 -0.80
C ASN A 170 -0.28 -26.47 -0.87
N GLU A 171 0.13 -27.16 -1.95
CA GLU A 171 0.01 -28.61 -2.03
C GLU A 171 0.98 -29.28 -1.05
N THR A 172 0.48 -29.67 0.12
CA THR A 172 1.16 -30.65 0.98
C THR A 172 0.19 -31.73 1.43
N GLY A 173 -0.06 -32.69 0.53
CA GLY A 173 -0.73 -33.94 0.86
C GLY A 173 0.15 -34.83 1.74
N ASN A 174 -0.02 -34.73 3.06
CA ASN A 174 0.54 -35.67 4.03
C ASN A 174 -0.57 -36.59 4.53
N GLU A 175 -0.81 -37.71 3.84
CA GLU A 175 -1.71 -38.76 4.31
C GLU A 175 -1.00 -39.65 5.34
N THR A 176 -1.33 -39.45 6.61
CA THR A 176 -1.04 -40.40 7.68
C THR A 176 -2.36 -40.93 8.25
N GLY A 177 -2.84 -42.03 7.69
CA GLY A 177 -3.93 -42.82 8.25
C GLY A 177 -3.38 -44.12 8.82
N ASN A 178 -3.29 -44.22 10.14
CA ASN A 178 -2.83 -45.41 10.84
C ASN A 178 -3.97 -46.04 11.66
N GLU A 179 -4.13 -47.36 11.45
CA GLU A 179 -4.72 -48.41 12.30
C GLU A 179 -6.26 -48.47 12.43
N THR A 180 -6.91 -49.61 12.65
CA THR A 180 -6.56 -51.04 12.79
C THR A 180 -7.88 -51.79 12.61
N ASP A 181 -7.91 -52.98 12.03
CA ASP A 181 -8.79 -54.04 12.56
C ASP A 181 -8.37 -55.42 12.04
N GLY A 182 -8.19 -56.34 12.98
CA GLY A 182 -7.67 -57.67 12.74
C GLY A 182 -8.73 -58.66 12.26
N ASN A 183 -8.28 -59.69 11.55
CA ASN A 183 -8.94 -60.98 11.57
C ASN A 183 -7.91 -62.09 11.33
N MET A 184 -7.58 -62.81 12.40
CA MET A 184 -7.07 -64.18 12.30
C MET A 184 -8.27 -65.11 12.13
N THR A 185 -8.22 -66.04 11.17
CA THR A 185 -8.53 -67.49 11.35
C THR A 185 -8.66 -68.18 10.00
N GLY A 186 -8.04 -69.36 9.87
CA GLY A 186 -8.43 -70.39 8.89
C GLY A 186 -7.27 -70.96 8.10
#